data_AF-A0A936UUT8-F1
#
_entry.id   AF-A0A936UUT8-F1
#
_cell.length_a   1.000
_cell.length_b   1.000
_cell.length_c   1.000
_cell.angle_alpha   90.00
_cell.angle_beta   90.00
_cell.angle_gamma   90.00
#
_symmetry.space_group_name_H-M   'P 1'
#
loop_
_entity.id
_entity.type
_entity.pdbx_description
1 polymer ?
#
loop_
_entity_poly.entity_id
_entity_poly.type
_entity_poly.pdbx_seq_one_letter_code
_entity_poly.pdbx_strand_id
1 'polypeptide(L)'
;MKRNVPYALFVLLFLNTLTGFSQSNTSKPKQFSAFPDVINCSETELGRIFNSPAGQFVSLSFSDNFIFSGNVTSNMVKYANLQTAVVVSPDYYNTIFSVSKIINTDGSISYLGRIINKKYFDGFELKQNVAGTYQLVKMETDRVMPDCSQQ
;
A
#
# COMPACT_ATOMS: atom_id res chain seq x y z
N MET A 1 -45.37 55.07 -3.29
CA MET A 1 -44.26 54.10 -3.27
C MET A 1 -44.71 52.84 -2.54
N LYS A 2 -45.01 51.76 -3.27
CA LYS A 2 -45.47 50.47 -2.71
C LYS A 2 -44.24 49.63 -2.32
N ARG A 3 -44.17 49.24 -1.04
CA ARG A 3 -43.02 48.59 -0.40
C ARG A 3 -43.12 47.07 -0.55
N ASN A 4 -42.71 46.54 -1.71
CA ASN A 4 -42.72 45.11 -2.04
C ASN A 4 -41.52 44.34 -1.43
N VAL A 5 -41.13 44.70 -0.21
CA VAL A 5 -39.90 44.17 0.43
C VAL A 5 -40.06 42.77 1.05
N PRO A 6 -41.21 42.30 1.58
CA PRO A 6 -41.24 41.03 2.30
C PRO A 6 -41.19 39.79 1.40
N TYR A 7 -41.60 39.90 0.12
CA TYR A 7 -41.59 38.77 -0.81
C TYR A 7 -40.21 38.52 -1.42
N ALA A 8 -39.39 39.56 -1.58
CA ALA A 8 -38.03 39.43 -2.11
C ALA A 8 -37.10 38.68 -1.14
N LEU A 9 -37.31 38.83 0.17
CA LEU A 9 -36.48 38.17 1.19
C LEU A 9 -36.77 36.66 1.31
N PHE A 10 -38.02 36.24 1.09
CA PHE A 10 -38.40 34.83 1.10
C PHE A 10 -37.84 34.07 -0.11
N VAL A 11 -37.78 34.69 -1.30
CA VAL A 11 -37.26 34.05 -2.51
C VAL A 11 -35.73 33.82 -2.43
N LEU A 12 -34.99 34.69 -1.75
CA LEU A 12 -33.53 34.56 -1.57
C LEU A 12 -33.12 33.44 -0.59
N LEU A 13 -34.00 33.05 0.34
CA LEU A 13 -33.74 31.97 1.31
C LEU A 13 -33.95 30.56 0.73
N PHE A 14 -34.74 30.41 -0.33
CA PHE A 14 -34.96 29.11 -1.00
C PHE A 14 -33.86 28.71 -2.00
N LEU A 15 -32.95 29.63 -2.37
CA LEU A 15 -31.89 29.39 -3.36
C LEU A 15 -30.60 28.80 -2.77
N ASN A 16 -30.49 28.67 -1.44
CA ASN A 16 -29.29 28.13 -0.78
C ASN A 16 -29.38 26.63 -0.43
N THR A 17 -30.45 25.92 -0.81
CA THR A 17 -30.65 24.51 -0.42
C THR A 17 -30.28 23.49 -1.51
N LEU A 18 -29.62 23.89 -2.59
CA LEU A 18 -29.26 22.98 -3.66
C LEU A 18 -27.74 22.72 -3.73
N THR A 19 -27.45 21.45 -3.40
CA THR A 19 -26.27 20.65 -3.71
C THR A 19 -24.99 20.94 -2.94
N GLY A 20 -24.94 20.43 -1.70
CA GLY A 20 -23.69 19.90 -1.16
C GLY A 20 -23.31 18.63 -1.92
N PHE A 21 -22.32 18.71 -2.81
CA PHE A 21 -21.63 17.51 -3.30
C PHE A 21 -20.81 16.94 -2.14
N SER A 22 -21.32 15.93 -1.46
CA SER A 22 -20.42 15.04 -0.71
C SER A 22 -19.49 14.41 -1.74
N GLN A 23 -18.18 14.53 -1.55
CA GLN A 23 -17.20 13.74 -2.29
C GLN A 23 -17.66 12.28 -2.22
N SER A 24 -17.76 11.61 -3.36
CA SER A 24 -18.02 10.18 -3.42
C SER A 24 -16.78 9.44 -2.94
N ASN A 25 -16.46 9.59 -1.65
CA ASN A 25 -15.48 8.79 -0.94
C ASN A 25 -16.15 7.44 -0.64
N THR A 26 -16.36 6.63 -1.67
CA THR A 26 -16.54 5.20 -1.43
C THR A 26 -15.29 4.73 -0.70
N SER A 27 -15.42 4.46 0.60
CA SER A 27 -14.32 4.01 1.44
C SER A 27 -13.68 2.80 0.79
N LYS A 28 -12.37 2.84 0.53
CA LYS A 28 -11.65 1.70 -0.04
C LYS A 28 -11.89 0.47 0.83
N PRO A 29 -12.18 -0.71 0.24
CA PRO A 29 -12.31 -1.93 1.02
C PRO A 29 -10.96 -2.32 1.65
N LYS A 30 -11.01 -3.09 2.74
CA LYS A 30 -9.83 -3.75 3.31
C LYS A 30 -9.60 -5.08 2.60
N GLN A 31 -8.37 -5.32 2.14
CA GLN A 31 -7.95 -6.57 1.50
C GLN A 31 -7.43 -7.58 2.53
N PHE A 32 -6.79 -7.09 3.61
CA PHE A 32 -6.04 -7.92 4.55
C PHE A 32 -6.67 -7.95 5.95
N SER A 33 -7.99 -7.73 6.02
CA SER A 33 -8.74 -7.73 7.28
C SER A 33 -8.71 -9.08 8.01
N ALA A 34 -8.57 -10.19 7.28
CA ALA A 34 -8.52 -11.55 7.84
C ALA A 34 -7.14 -11.92 8.44
N PHE A 35 -6.11 -11.11 8.20
CA PHE A 35 -4.75 -11.38 8.68
C PHE A 35 -4.44 -10.55 9.93
N PRO A 36 -3.51 -11.00 10.80
CA PRO A 36 -3.09 -10.22 11.95
C PRO A 36 -2.41 -8.91 11.52
N ASP A 37 -2.32 -7.95 12.45
CA ASP A 37 -1.67 -6.67 12.19
C ASP A 37 -0.15 -6.77 12.07
N VAL A 38 0.43 -7.86 12.57
CA VAL A 38 1.86 -8.17 12.50
C VAL A 38 2.04 -9.62 12.07
N ILE A 39 2.85 -9.84 11.04
CA ILE A 39 3.25 -11.17 10.55
C ILE A 39 4.77 -11.22 10.60
N ASN A 40 5.33 -12.14 11.38
CA ASN A 40 6.77 -12.36 11.39
C ASN A 40 7.23 -12.93 10.05
N CYS A 41 8.42 -12.55 9.59
CA CYS A 41 8.96 -12.98 8.30
C CYS A 41 10.41 -13.44 8.47
N SER A 42 10.78 -14.52 7.81
CA SER A 42 12.18 -14.97 7.80
C SER A 42 12.98 -14.24 6.72
N GLU A 43 14.25 -13.97 7.01
CA GLU A 43 15.19 -13.43 6.02
C GLU A 43 15.42 -14.40 4.87
N THR A 44 15.42 -15.72 5.17
CA THR A 44 15.53 -16.77 4.16
C THR A 44 14.47 -16.63 3.09
N GLU A 45 13.20 -16.41 3.49
CA GLU A 45 12.10 -16.29 2.53
C GLU A 45 12.18 -14.98 1.74
N LEU A 46 12.55 -13.86 2.38
CA LEU A 46 12.79 -12.59 1.70
C LEU A 46 13.92 -12.70 0.67
N GLY A 47 15.00 -13.41 1.01
CA GLY A 47 16.16 -13.62 0.15
C GLY A 47 15.83 -14.35 -1.15
N ARG A 48 14.83 -15.24 -1.15
CA ARG A 48 14.43 -16.01 -2.35
C ARG A 48 13.99 -15.12 -3.49
N ILE A 49 13.32 -14.00 -3.20
CA ILE A 49 12.83 -13.04 -4.19
C ILE A 49 13.98 -12.51 -5.05
N PHE A 50 15.11 -12.21 -4.42
CA PHE A 50 16.26 -11.59 -5.09
C PHE A 50 17.05 -12.56 -5.96
N ASN A 51 16.84 -13.87 -5.79
CA ASN A 51 17.41 -14.92 -6.63
C ASN A 51 16.50 -15.29 -7.82
N SER A 52 15.29 -14.72 -7.89
CA SER A 52 14.33 -14.98 -8.96
C SER A 52 14.41 -13.90 -10.05
N PRO A 53 14.71 -14.24 -11.32
CA PRO A 53 14.64 -13.30 -12.43
C PRO A 53 13.22 -12.81 -12.73
N ALA A 54 13.14 -11.68 -13.44
CA ALA A 54 11.87 -11.18 -13.97
C ALA A 54 11.20 -12.22 -14.89
N GLY A 55 9.88 -12.33 -14.79
CA GLY A 55 9.06 -13.33 -15.45
C GLY A 55 8.85 -14.62 -14.65
N GLN A 56 9.63 -14.86 -13.58
CA GLN A 56 9.46 -16.05 -12.75
C GLN A 56 8.29 -15.90 -11.77
N PHE A 57 7.52 -16.98 -11.60
CA PHE A 57 6.54 -17.10 -10.52
C PHE A 57 7.22 -17.49 -9.20
N VAL A 58 6.91 -16.77 -8.12
CA VAL A 58 7.39 -17.04 -6.76
C VAL A 58 6.20 -17.20 -5.81
N SER A 59 6.37 -18.05 -4.81
CA SER A 59 5.42 -18.21 -3.71
C SER A 59 6.17 -18.05 -2.40
N LEU A 60 5.77 -17.02 -1.64
CA LEU A 60 6.45 -16.59 -0.43
C LEU A 60 5.60 -16.94 0.79
N SER A 61 6.07 -17.86 1.61
CA SER A 61 5.40 -18.26 2.85
C SER A 61 5.94 -17.44 4.03
N PHE A 62 5.26 -16.36 4.37
CA PHE A 62 5.67 -15.50 5.49
C PHE A 62 5.22 -16.07 6.84
N SER A 63 4.07 -16.72 6.88
CA SER A 63 3.59 -17.48 8.04
C SER A 63 2.70 -18.63 7.56
N ASP A 64 2.32 -19.52 8.48
CA ASP A 64 1.43 -20.65 8.19
C ASP A 64 0.12 -20.24 7.50
N ASN A 65 -0.34 -19.02 7.76
CA ASN A 65 -1.61 -18.51 7.25
C ASN A 65 -1.46 -17.39 6.22
N PHE A 66 -0.23 -16.92 5.92
CA PHE A 66 -0.02 -15.83 4.96
C PHE A 66 1.03 -16.21 3.93
N ILE A 67 0.54 -16.58 2.75
CA ILE A 67 1.32 -16.85 1.56
C ILE A 67 1.06 -15.74 0.55
N PHE A 68 2.14 -15.14 0.05
CA PHE A 68 2.10 -14.15 -1.03
C PHE A 68 2.74 -14.74 -2.28
N SER A 69 1.91 -15.09 -3.26
CA SER A 69 2.37 -15.66 -4.52
C SER A 69 2.15 -14.71 -5.69
N GLY A 70 3.05 -14.71 -6.67
CA GLY A 70 2.96 -13.80 -7.80
C GLY A 70 4.14 -13.87 -8.75
N ASN A 71 4.05 -13.10 -9.83
CA ASN A 71 5.12 -13.00 -10.82
C ASN A 71 6.11 -11.89 -10.44
N VAL A 72 7.40 -12.19 -10.49
CA VAL A 72 8.46 -11.18 -10.42
C VAL A 72 8.40 -10.37 -11.70
N THR A 73 7.98 -9.12 -11.60
CA THR A 73 7.89 -8.20 -12.76
C THR A 73 9.19 -7.41 -12.96
N SER A 74 9.96 -7.24 -11.89
CA SER A 74 11.25 -6.56 -11.92
C SER A 74 12.16 -7.12 -10.83
N ASN A 75 13.44 -7.26 -11.13
CA ASN A 75 14.49 -7.53 -10.16
C ASN A 75 15.77 -6.86 -10.69
N MET A 76 16.13 -5.72 -10.11
CA MET A 76 17.17 -4.84 -10.65
C MET A 76 18.14 -4.42 -9.56
N VAL A 77 19.43 -4.44 -9.89
CA VAL A 77 20.49 -3.85 -9.08
C VAL A 77 20.61 -2.37 -9.49
N LYS A 78 20.17 -1.46 -8.62
CA LYS A 78 20.19 -0.01 -8.89
C LYS A 78 21.55 0.60 -8.54
N TYR A 79 22.18 0.11 -7.47
CA TYR A 79 23.53 0.45 -7.03
C TYR A 79 24.22 -0.82 -6.53
N ALA A 80 25.54 -0.80 -6.36
CA ALA A 80 26.30 -1.96 -5.87
C ALA A 80 25.76 -2.51 -4.54
N ASN A 81 25.16 -1.64 -3.71
CA ASN A 81 24.61 -1.99 -2.41
C ASN A 81 23.07 -1.99 -2.35
N LEU A 82 22.37 -1.82 -3.48
CA LEU A 82 20.90 -1.75 -3.52
C LEU A 82 20.34 -2.57 -4.69
N GLN A 83 19.56 -3.59 -4.35
CA GLN A 83 18.79 -4.39 -5.29
C GLN A 83 17.30 -4.27 -4.94
N THR A 84 16.45 -4.03 -5.94
CA THR A 84 15.00 -3.90 -5.76
C THR A 84 14.28 -4.93 -6.63
N ALA A 85 13.34 -5.65 -6.02
CA ALA A 85 12.46 -6.59 -6.69
C ALA A 85 11.00 -6.19 -6.52
N VAL A 86 10.18 -6.53 -7.52
CA VAL A 86 8.75 -6.25 -7.57
C VAL A 86 8.01 -7.53 -7.93
N VAL A 87 7.16 -8.01 -7.03
CA VAL A 87 6.30 -9.17 -7.22
C VAL A 87 4.85 -8.68 -7.34
N VAL A 88 4.13 -9.12 -8.37
CA VAL A 88 2.72 -8.80 -8.57
C VAL A 88 1.89 -10.06 -8.35
N SER A 89 0.99 -10.00 -7.37
CA SER A 89 0.16 -11.14 -6.99
C SER A 89 -1.20 -11.14 -7.70
N PRO A 90 -1.51 -12.16 -8.51
CA PRO A 90 -2.85 -12.33 -9.08
C PRO A 90 -3.88 -12.70 -8.01
N ASP A 91 -3.47 -13.42 -6.96
CA ASP A 91 -4.33 -13.87 -5.86
C ASP A 91 -4.89 -12.70 -5.04
N TYR A 92 -4.18 -11.58 -5.06
CA TYR A 92 -4.52 -10.36 -4.33
C TYR A 92 -4.82 -9.20 -5.29
N TYR A 93 -5.60 -9.41 -6.35
CA TYR A 93 -6.06 -8.33 -7.25
C TYR A 93 -4.92 -7.47 -7.84
N ASN A 94 -3.83 -8.10 -8.27
CA ASN A 94 -2.61 -7.45 -8.76
C ASN A 94 -1.94 -6.55 -7.70
N THR A 95 -2.05 -6.92 -6.42
CA THR A 95 -1.32 -6.26 -5.34
C THR A 95 0.18 -6.38 -5.59
N ILE A 96 0.87 -5.28 -5.34
CA ILE A 96 2.31 -5.15 -5.58
C ILE A 96 3.03 -5.37 -4.26
N PHE A 97 3.97 -6.30 -4.25
CA PHE A 97 5.01 -6.35 -3.23
C PHE A 97 6.31 -5.81 -3.83
N SER A 98 6.69 -4.60 -3.40
CA SER A 98 7.99 -4.01 -3.72
C SER A 98 8.92 -4.20 -2.54
N VAL A 99 10.10 -4.78 -2.77
CA VAL A 99 11.09 -5.07 -1.72
C VAL A 99 12.48 -4.70 -2.20
N SER A 100 13.27 -4.11 -1.31
CA SER A 100 14.64 -3.71 -1.54
C SER A 100 15.56 -4.42 -0.55
N LYS A 101 16.66 -4.95 -1.07
CA LYS A 101 17.80 -5.49 -0.33
C LYS A 101 18.90 -4.43 -0.34
N ILE A 102 19.33 -4.03 0.85
CA ILE A 102 20.37 -3.04 1.09
C ILE A 102 21.55 -3.77 1.74
N ILE A 103 22.75 -3.57 1.20
CA ILE A 103 23.99 -3.97 1.84
C ILE A 103 24.51 -2.75 2.59
N ASN A 104 24.55 -2.83 3.92
CA ASN A 104 25.02 -1.75 4.78
C ASN A 104 26.55 -1.64 4.74
N THR A 105 27.09 -0.54 5.27
CA THR A 105 28.53 -0.28 5.29
C THR A 105 29.33 -1.29 6.10
N ASP A 106 28.69 -1.94 7.08
CA ASP A 106 29.26 -3.02 7.90
C ASP A 106 29.14 -4.41 7.25
N GLY A 107 28.57 -4.49 6.04
CA GLY A 107 28.32 -5.73 5.31
C GLY A 107 27.03 -6.45 5.70
N SER A 108 26.28 -5.95 6.70
CA SER A 108 24.97 -6.51 7.07
C SER A 108 23.94 -6.25 5.97
N ILE A 109 22.91 -7.12 5.91
CA ILE A 109 21.83 -7.01 4.93
C ILE A 109 20.58 -6.46 5.60
N SER A 110 20.01 -5.41 5.02
CA SER A 110 18.72 -4.86 5.42
C SER A 110 17.66 -5.03 4.32
N TYR A 111 16.44 -5.35 4.71
CA TYR A 111 15.29 -5.43 3.80
C TYR A 111 14.26 -4.36 4.13
N LEU A 112 13.75 -3.69 3.09
CA LEU A 112 12.66 -2.71 3.22
C LEU A 112 11.66 -2.97 2.10
N GLY A 113 10.37 -2.87 2.37
CA GLY A 113 9.39 -3.17 1.34
C GLY A 113 7.95 -2.92 1.77
N ARG A 114 7.05 -2.98 0.80
CA ARG A 114 5.62 -2.74 0.99
C ARG A 114 4.78 -3.64 0.10
N ILE A 115 3.72 -4.21 0.67
CA ILE A 115 2.63 -4.90 -0.02
C ILE A 115 1.47 -3.91 -0.11
N ILE A 116 1.17 -3.41 -1.31
CA ILE A 116 0.20 -2.32 -1.51
C ILE A 116 -0.64 -2.52 -2.77
N ASN A 117 -1.87 -2.02 -2.69
CA ASN A 117 -2.77 -1.89 -3.82
C ASN A 117 -3.55 -0.59 -3.69
N LYS A 118 -3.45 0.29 -4.70
CA LYS A 118 -4.10 1.61 -4.68
C LYS A 118 -5.62 1.54 -4.47
N LYS A 119 -6.25 0.42 -4.85
CA LYS A 119 -7.71 0.20 -4.73
C LYS A 119 -8.16 -0.22 -3.34
N TYR A 120 -7.24 -0.56 -2.44
CA TYR A 120 -7.54 -1.07 -1.11
C TYR A 120 -7.00 -0.16 -0.01
N PHE A 121 -7.69 -0.15 1.13
CA PHE A 121 -7.40 0.73 2.25
C PHE A 121 -6.16 0.29 3.02
N ASP A 122 -5.90 -1.01 3.10
CA ASP A 122 -4.82 -1.59 3.88
C ASP A 122 -3.75 -2.29 3.02
N GLY A 123 -2.58 -2.42 3.61
CA GLY A 123 -1.42 -3.10 3.06
C GLY A 123 -0.47 -3.51 4.18
N PHE A 124 0.73 -3.95 3.84
CA PHE A 124 1.78 -4.26 4.80
C PHE A 124 3.07 -3.52 4.51
N GLU A 125 3.76 -3.07 5.54
CA GLU A 125 5.12 -2.55 5.49
C GLU A 125 6.10 -3.55 6.12
N LEU A 126 7.17 -3.87 5.42
CA LEU A 126 8.25 -4.71 5.92
C LEU A 126 9.22 -3.85 6.74
N LYS A 127 9.39 -4.20 8.02
CA LYS A 127 10.33 -3.56 8.94
C LYS A 127 10.93 -4.54 9.93
N GLN A 128 12.04 -4.18 10.55
CA GLN A 128 12.59 -4.92 11.68
C GLN A 128 11.92 -4.47 12.99
N ASN A 129 11.73 -5.40 13.91
CA ASN A 129 11.39 -5.10 15.30
C ASN A 129 12.64 -4.76 16.12
N VAL A 130 12.46 -4.43 17.40
CA VAL A 130 13.57 -4.10 18.32
C VAL A 130 14.56 -5.25 18.54
N ALA A 131 14.15 -6.50 18.27
CA ALA A 131 14.99 -7.69 18.34
C ALA A 131 15.68 -8.02 17.01
N GLY A 132 15.54 -7.17 15.99
CA GLY A 132 16.14 -7.36 14.66
C GLY A 132 15.39 -8.33 13.75
N THR A 133 14.26 -8.89 14.18
CA THR A 133 13.45 -9.81 13.36
C THR A 133 12.56 -9.03 12.40
N TYR A 134 12.48 -9.48 11.14
CA TYR A 134 11.60 -8.88 10.13
C TYR A 134 10.13 -9.19 10.37
N GLN A 135 9.29 -8.19 10.12
CA GLN A 135 7.85 -8.26 10.26
C GLN A 135 7.18 -7.47 9.13
N LEU A 136 6.10 -8.04 8.58
CA LEU A 136 5.10 -7.31 7.82
C LEU A 136 4.11 -6.72 8.82
N VAL A 137 4.01 -5.39 8.85
CA VAL A 137 3.11 -4.67 9.75
C VAL A 137 2.05 -3.94 8.95
N LYS A 138 0.80 -4.16 9.33
CA LYS A 138 -0.36 -3.61 8.63
C LYS A 138 -0.31 -2.09 8.66
N MET A 139 -0.59 -1.48 7.53
CA MET A 139 -0.60 -0.04 7.35
C MET A 139 -1.79 0.39 6.49
N GLU A 140 -2.14 1.66 6.57
CA GLU A 140 -3.12 2.27 5.68
C GLU A 140 -2.41 2.74 4.41
N THR A 141 -2.86 2.26 3.24
CA THR A 141 -2.24 2.56 1.95
C THR A 141 -2.23 4.06 1.65
N ASP A 142 -3.27 4.78 2.06
CA ASP A 142 -3.41 6.23 1.79
C ASP A 142 -2.38 7.07 2.55
N ARG A 143 -1.83 6.57 3.67
CA ARG A 143 -0.76 7.24 4.42
C ARG A 143 0.59 7.18 3.71
N VAL A 144 0.79 6.19 2.84
CA VAL A 144 2.05 5.95 2.12
C VAL A 144 1.95 6.25 0.63
N MET A 145 0.74 6.41 0.11
CA MET A 145 0.43 6.81 -1.26
C MET A 145 -0.59 7.95 -1.24
N PRO A 146 -0.19 9.18 -0.89
CA PRO A 146 -1.09 10.32 -1.01
C PRO A 146 -1.53 10.44 -2.48
N ASP A 147 -2.81 10.68 -2.72
CA ASP A 147 -3.26 11.04 -4.05
C ASP A 147 -2.57 12.34 -4.43
N CYS A 148 -1.75 12.30 -5.49
CA CYS A 148 -1.17 13.50 -6.07
C CYS A 148 -2.32 14.36 -6.61
N SER A 149 -2.84 15.28 -5.80
CA SER A 149 -3.65 16.38 -6.30
C SER A 149 -2.71 17.27 -7.11
N GLN A 150 -2.81 17.20 -8.44
CA GLN A 150 -2.29 18.27 -9.29
C GLN A 150 -3.07 19.52 -8.90
N GLN A 151 -2.41 20.44 -8.19
CA GLN A 151 -2.89 21.81 -8.01
C GLN A 151 -2.79 22.56 -9.34
#